data_AF-B1MAU4-F1
#
_entry.id   AF-B1MAU4-F1
#
_cell.length_a   1.000
_cell.length_b   1.000
_cell.length_c   1.000
_cell.angle_alpha   90.00
_cell.angle_beta   90.00
_cell.angle_gamma   90.00
#
_symmetry.space_group_name_H-M   'P 1'
#
loop_
_entity.id
_entity.type
_entity.pdbx_description
1 polymer ?
#
loop_
_entity_poly.entity_id
_entity_poly.type
_entity_poly.pdbx_seq_one_letter_code
_entity_poly.pdbx_strand_id
1 'polypeptide(L)'
;MTTQELARNHDVIIVGGGIGGSTLAAILARHGVRVLMVEASGHPRFAIGESTVPETIMGLRNLALRYDVPEIGDLSAHGTLSKKVSAGSGVKRNFSFVYHREGLRSKPTEYTQYPTWGPPIGPDSHFFRQDVDAYMYQVALSYGAKGLTHTPVTDVAFGADGVTIETEGEGEFTAGYLVDAGGMRSILGEKLDLRIDPPYRTKSRTIFSHFTGVRPFDEVVEAQARQGAVSPFSQGTLHHLFEGGWAWVIPFDNYLGSTSRLCSVGINVDLDRYPVQSELSPEAEFWKHVGRFPDFAAQMAGASAVRPYTASRRSQFASKQVVGDRWCLLPHASDFIDPLFSSGLAVTVMILNALGHRLIDAVRNNCFSTERFSYVQEWTKLSFDYYDKLVSASYTSFDSFELWNAWFRVWTIGTLYGVNGQMEASFDFDRSHNRSAFGVLECAPYRGIQGIDNKVISEMFHRALAAIDEYDAGLIDAAQAQQQIYAALRESELIPGFWNTLDPADQCPSGAFTLFSMTRILTWGKYQSPEHVRGQYFKSGFGPVIKEAAKFYGGTVKSGVRDANHAIRDMVTSRNSDWK
;
A
#
# COMPACT_ATOMS: atom_id res chain seq x y z
N MET A 1 -18.65 -33.57 19.99
CA MET A 1 -18.96 -32.13 19.96
C MET A 1 -20.01 -31.94 18.89
N THR A 2 -21.19 -31.49 19.26
CA THR A 2 -22.29 -31.23 18.31
C THR A 2 -21.86 -30.12 17.36
N THR A 3 -21.73 -30.45 16.07
CA THR A 3 -21.61 -29.50 14.97
C THR A 3 -22.83 -28.59 15.06
N GLN A 4 -22.67 -27.39 15.60
CA GLN A 4 -23.71 -26.38 15.54
C GLN A 4 -23.90 -26.05 14.07
N GLU A 5 -25.04 -26.41 13.51
CA GLU A 5 -25.38 -26.12 12.12
C GLU A 5 -25.28 -24.61 11.91
N LEU A 6 -24.49 -24.20 10.91
CA LEU A 6 -24.25 -22.80 10.63
C LEU A 6 -25.57 -22.13 10.24
N ALA A 7 -25.88 -20.99 10.87
CA ALA A 7 -27.07 -20.23 10.51
C ALA A 7 -27.04 -19.90 9.01
N ARG A 8 -28.17 -20.09 8.32
CA ARG A 8 -28.24 -19.89 6.86
C ARG A 8 -28.47 -18.43 6.44
N ASN A 9 -28.92 -17.59 7.38
CA ASN A 9 -29.27 -16.19 7.12
C ASN A 9 -28.35 -15.24 7.93
N HIS A 10 -27.76 -14.27 7.24
CA HIS A 10 -26.81 -13.29 7.74
C HIS A 10 -27.24 -11.86 7.42
N ASP A 11 -26.58 -10.87 8.03
CA ASP A 11 -26.79 -9.48 7.65
C ASP A 11 -25.92 -9.13 6.45
N VAL A 12 -24.66 -9.59 6.48
CA VAL A 12 -23.67 -9.38 5.41
C VAL A 12 -22.90 -10.69 5.15
N ILE A 13 -22.76 -11.06 3.88
CA ILE A 13 -21.82 -12.07 3.43
C ILE A 13 -20.62 -11.39 2.78
N ILE A 14 -19.40 -11.88 3.07
CA ILE A 14 -18.16 -11.40 2.48
C ILE A 14 -17.47 -12.56 1.77
N VAL A 15 -17.28 -12.45 0.45
CA VAL A 15 -16.61 -13.46 -0.37
C VAL A 15 -15.13 -13.09 -0.50
N GLY A 16 -14.25 -13.90 0.09
CA GLY A 16 -12.80 -13.68 0.15
C GLY A 16 -12.31 -13.35 1.57
N GLY A 17 -11.44 -14.21 2.10
CA GLY A 17 -10.85 -14.13 3.44
C GLY A 17 -9.49 -13.43 3.50
N GLY A 18 -9.14 -12.63 2.48
CA GLY A 18 -7.91 -11.82 2.52
C GLY A 18 -8.01 -10.63 3.50
N ILE A 19 -6.90 -9.93 3.72
CA ILE A 19 -6.83 -8.79 4.67
C ILE A 19 -7.98 -7.79 4.53
N GLY A 20 -8.39 -7.42 3.32
CA GLY A 20 -9.50 -6.47 3.11
C GLY A 20 -10.85 -7.01 3.60
N GLY A 21 -11.21 -8.24 3.19
CA GLY A 21 -12.46 -8.89 3.58
C GLY A 21 -12.52 -9.19 5.08
N SER A 22 -11.45 -9.74 5.64
CA SER A 22 -11.38 -10.07 7.07
C SER A 22 -11.30 -8.84 7.98
N THR A 23 -10.65 -7.76 7.55
CA THR A 23 -10.67 -6.49 8.30
C THR A 23 -12.08 -5.91 8.34
N LEU A 24 -12.80 -5.91 7.21
CA LEU A 24 -14.20 -5.49 7.18
C LEU A 24 -15.07 -6.39 8.06
N ALA A 25 -14.90 -7.70 7.98
CA ALA A 25 -15.65 -8.66 8.79
C ALA A 25 -15.46 -8.42 10.29
N ALA A 26 -14.22 -8.18 10.73
CA ALA A 26 -13.91 -7.86 12.13
C ALA A 26 -14.60 -6.56 12.58
N ILE A 27 -14.55 -5.52 11.75
CA ILE A 27 -15.26 -4.25 12.00
C ILE A 27 -16.77 -4.48 12.13
N LEU A 28 -17.39 -5.17 11.18
CA LEU A 28 -18.83 -5.39 11.17
C LEU A 28 -19.27 -6.25 12.37
N ALA A 29 -18.58 -7.36 12.61
CA ALA A 29 -18.88 -8.28 13.71
C ALA A 29 -18.74 -7.61 15.09
N ARG A 30 -17.69 -6.80 15.28
CA ARG A 30 -17.49 -5.98 16.50
C ARG A 30 -18.70 -5.11 16.83
N HIS A 31 -19.41 -4.65 15.80
CA HIS A 31 -20.57 -3.76 15.90
C HIS A 31 -21.92 -4.48 15.79
N GLY A 32 -21.93 -5.81 15.99
CA GLY A 32 -23.16 -6.61 16.11
C GLY A 32 -23.79 -7.03 14.79
N VAL A 33 -23.11 -6.84 13.66
CA VAL A 33 -23.55 -7.34 12.35
C VAL A 33 -23.25 -8.84 12.27
N ARG A 34 -24.24 -9.65 11.87
CA ARG A 34 -24.06 -11.09 11.64
C ARG A 34 -23.36 -11.30 10.31
N VAL A 35 -22.05 -11.51 10.36
CA VAL A 35 -21.20 -11.68 9.17
C VAL A 35 -20.91 -13.16 8.90
N LEU A 36 -20.98 -13.56 7.63
CA LEU A 36 -20.38 -14.78 7.12
C LEU A 36 -19.26 -14.45 6.14
N MET A 37 -18.04 -14.91 6.42
CA MET A 37 -16.93 -14.91 5.47
C MET A 37 -16.90 -16.27 4.74
N VAL A 38 -16.77 -16.23 3.42
CA VAL A 38 -16.62 -17.43 2.58
C VAL A 38 -15.34 -17.31 1.78
N GLU A 39 -14.41 -18.24 1.96
CA GLU A 39 -13.09 -18.25 1.32
C GLU A 39 -12.89 -19.56 0.57
N ALA A 40 -12.63 -19.45 -0.73
CA ALA A 40 -12.44 -20.59 -1.63
C ALA A 40 -11.20 -21.43 -1.28
N SER A 41 -10.21 -20.83 -0.65
CA SER A 41 -8.98 -21.47 -0.18
C SER A 41 -8.95 -21.64 1.35
N GLY A 42 -7.81 -22.03 1.92
CA GLY A 42 -7.61 -22.11 3.36
C GLY A 42 -6.52 -21.17 3.85
N HIS A 43 -6.58 -20.78 5.13
CA HIS A 43 -5.48 -20.09 5.79
C HIS A 43 -4.58 -21.08 6.55
N PRO A 44 -3.25 -20.85 6.58
CA PRO A 44 -2.50 -19.79 5.91
C PRO A 44 -2.35 -20.04 4.39
N ARG A 45 -2.34 -18.97 3.58
CA ARG A 45 -2.08 -19.04 2.14
C ARG A 45 -1.27 -17.86 1.61
N PHE A 46 -0.57 -18.09 0.51
CA PHE A 46 0.14 -17.03 -0.20
C PHE A 46 -0.83 -15.96 -0.73
N ALA A 47 -0.39 -14.70 -0.69
CA ALA A 47 -0.97 -13.59 -1.42
C ALA A 47 0.11 -12.54 -1.69
N ILE A 48 0.03 -11.86 -2.83
CA ILE A 48 0.88 -10.71 -3.15
C ILE A 48 0.24 -9.41 -2.63
N GLY A 49 1.06 -8.35 -2.52
CA GLY A 49 0.71 -7.09 -1.86
C GLY A 49 1.32 -7.06 -0.47
N GLU A 50 2.64 -6.96 -0.43
CA GLU A 50 3.46 -7.22 0.77
C GLU A 50 4.12 -5.94 1.30
N SER A 51 4.38 -4.97 0.43
CA SER A 51 4.98 -3.69 0.84
C SER A 51 3.90 -2.72 1.32
N THR A 52 3.93 -2.30 2.59
CA THR A 52 3.01 -1.26 3.09
C THR A 52 3.55 0.13 2.84
N VAL A 53 2.69 1.15 2.83
CA VAL A 53 3.12 2.56 2.82
C VAL A 53 2.63 3.29 4.07
N PRO A 54 3.13 4.50 4.35
CA PRO A 54 2.65 5.28 5.48
C PRO A 54 1.13 5.50 5.49
N GLU A 55 0.49 5.65 4.33
CA GLU A 55 -0.97 5.74 4.20
C GLU A 55 -1.69 4.44 4.57
N THR A 56 -1.07 3.28 4.32
CA THR A 56 -1.58 1.98 4.74
C THR A 56 -1.53 1.86 6.26
N ILE A 57 -0.37 2.11 6.86
CA ILE A 57 -0.20 1.90 8.30
C ILE A 57 -1.00 2.90 9.14
N MET A 58 -1.05 4.17 8.71
CA MET A 58 -1.86 5.18 9.39
C MET A 58 -3.35 4.93 9.17
N GLY A 59 -3.75 4.50 7.98
CA GLY A 59 -5.12 4.05 7.73
C GLY A 59 -5.52 2.87 8.62
N LEU A 60 -4.67 1.85 8.79
CA LEU A 60 -4.95 0.71 9.68
C LEU A 60 -5.10 1.17 11.14
N ARG A 61 -4.26 2.10 11.59
CA ARG A 61 -4.40 2.74 12.91
C ARG A 61 -5.74 3.48 13.03
N ASN A 62 -6.11 4.27 12.03
CA ASN A 62 -7.39 4.98 12.00
C ASN A 62 -8.58 4.01 12.05
N LEU A 63 -8.53 2.88 11.31
CA LEU A 63 -9.57 1.85 11.39
C LEU A 63 -9.67 1.26 12.79
N ALA A 64 -8.55 0.92 13.42
CA ALA A 64 -8.52 0.37 14.77
C ALA A 64 -9.20 1.31 15.79
N LEU A 65 -8.88 2.61 15.71
CA LEU A 65 -9.45 3.64 16.60
C LEU A 65 -10.92 3.95 16.28
N ARG A 66 -11.26 4.15 15.00
CA ARG A 66 -12.62 4.46 14.54
C ARG A 66 -13.60 3.36 14.88
N TYR A 67 -13.21 2.11 14.67
CA TYR A 67 -14.11 0.97 14.81
C TYR A 67 -13.93 0.19 16.11
N ASP A 68 -13.02 0.59 16.99
CA ASP A 68 -12.77 -0.10 18.26
C ASP A 68 -12.40 -1.58 18.07
N VAL A 69 -11.49 -1.83 17.12
CA VAL A 69 -10.90 -3.14 16.83
C VAL A 69 -9.38 -3.01 16.98
N PRO A 70 -8.84 -3.06 18.22
CA PRO A 70 -7.43 -2.78 18.49
C PRO A 70 -6.45 -3.68 17.71
N GLU A 71 -6.86 -4.91 17.39
CA GLU A 71 -6.05 -5.89 16.67
C GLU A 71 -5.68 -5.45 15.25
N ILE A 72 -6.50 -4.62 14.60
CA ILE A 72 -6.13 -3.99 13.30
C ILE A 72 -4.88 -3.11 13.48
N GLY A 73 -4.77 -2.45 14.64
CA GLY A 73 -3.64 -1.61 15.00
C GLY A 73 -2.33 -2.38 15.17
N ASP A 74 -2.38 -3.68 15.41
CA ASP A 74 -1.17 -4.51 15.50
C ASP A 74 -0.42 -4.58 14.16
N LEU A 75 -1.13 -4.37 13.05
CA LEU A 75 -0.59 -4.31 11.69
C LEU A 75 -0.03 -2.93 11.31
N SER A 76 -0.19 -1.90 12.16
CA SER A 76 0.12 -0.50 11.83
C SER A 76 1.58 -0.08 12.05
N ALA A 77 2.46 -1.00 12.44
CA ALA A 77 3.90 -0.77 12.51
C ALA A 77 4.63 -2.11 12.59
N HIS A 78 5.86 -2.16 12.08
CA HIS A 78 6.69 -3.38 12.13
C HIS A 78 6.92 -3.87 13.57
N GLY A 79 7.13 -2.94 14.52
CA GLY A 79 7.41 -3.31 15.91
C GLY A 79 6.27 -4.05 16.61
N THR A 80 5.01 -3.70 16.31
CA THR A 80 3.84 -4.43 16.84
C THR A 80 3.57 -5.69 16.03
N LEU A 81 3.66 -5.60 14.71
CA LEU A 81 3.42 -6.70 13.79
C LEU A 81 4.33 -7.90 14.07
N SER A 82 5.65 -7.65 14.14
CA SER A 82 6.66 -8.70 14.37
C SER A 82 6.49 -9.41 15.71
N LYS A 83 6.00 -8.70 16.73
CA LYS A 83 5.82 -9.23 18.10
C LYS A 83 4.51 -9.97 18.30
N LYS A 84 3.43 -9.51 17.67
CA LYS A 84 2.07 -10.00 17.95
C LYS A 84 1.47 -10.86 16.84
N VAL A 85 1.96 -10.72 15.61
CA VAL A 85 1.31 -11.30 14.42
C VAL A 85 2.28 -12.19 13.65
N SER A 86 3.38 -11.64 13.16
CA SER A 86 4.29 -12.35 12.26
C SER A 86 5.71 -11.86 12.41
N ALA A 87 6.53 -12.62 13.16
CA ALA A 87 7.98 -12.45 13.15
C ALA A 87 8.60 -12.76 11.76
N GLY A 88 7.85 -13.39 10.86
CA GLY A 88 8.24 -13.59 9.47
C GLY A 88 8.03 -12.38 8.57
N SER A 89 7.40 -11.30 9.05
CA SER A 89 7.26 -10.04 8.27
C SER A 89 8.50 -9.18 8.39
N GLY A 90 8.96 -8.61 7.27
CA GLY A 90 10.16 -7.78 7.22
C GLY A 90 9.92 -6.33 7.64
N VAL A 91 11.00 -5.62 7.95
CA VAL A 91 10.95 -4.17 8.23
C VAL A 91 11.00 -3.38 6.93
N LYS A 92 10.29 -2.26 6.86
CA LYS A 92 10.40 -1.32 5.76
C LYS A 92 10.66 0.09 6.29
N ARG A 93 11.82 0.64 5.98
CA ARG A 93 12.29 1.98 6.38
C ARG A 93 12.33 2.97 5.22
N ASN A 94 12.25 2.48 3.99
CA ASN A 94 12.33 3.30 2.80
C ASN A 94 11.66 2.62 1.60
N PHE A 95 11.37 3.46 0.61
CA PHE A 95 11.40 3.10 -0.79
C PHE A 95 12.76 3.50 -1.34
N SER A 96 13.44 2.57 -2.00
CA SER A 96 14.67 2.85 -2.74
C SER A 96 14.48 2.52 -4.21
N PHE A 97 14.93 3.41 -5.08
CA PHE A 97 14.86 3.27 -6.53
C PHE A 97 16.27 3.42 -7.09
N VAL A 98 16.80 2.38 -7.70
CA VAL A 98 18.15 2.35 -8.27
C VAL A 98 18.01 2.22 -9.77
N TYR A 99 18.63 3.13 -10.51
CA TYR A 99 18.52 3.17 -11.96
C TYR A 99 19.59 2.30 -12.64
N HIS A 100 19.18 1.53 -13.65
CA HIS A 100 20.04 0.60 -14.37
C HIS A 100 20.05 0.92 -15.87
N ARG A 101 21.21 0.68 -16.49
CA ARG A 101 21.36 0.59 -17.93
C ARG A 101 21.86 -0.80 -18.28
N GLU A 102 21.34 -1.37 -19.36
CA GLU A 102 21.65 -2.76 -19.73
C GLU A 102 23.15 -2.99 -19.93
N GLY A 103 23.67 -4.07 -19.34
CA GLY A 103 25.09 -4.45 -19.39
C GLY A 103 26.03 -3.59 -18.55
N LEU A 104 25.53 -2.54 -17.88
CA LEU A 104 26.34 -1.62 -17.07
C LEU A 104 25.99 -1.73 -15.59
N ARG A 105 26.96 -1.52 -14.72
CA ARG A 105 26.68 -1.35 -13.29
C ARG A 105 25.92 -0.04 -13.07
N SER A 106 25.08 -0.01 -12.04
CA SER A 106 24.40 1.20 -11.58
C SER A 106 25.43 2.24 -11.13
N LYS A 107 25.18 3.52 -11.44
CA LYS A 107 26.06 4.60 -10.96
C LYS A 107 25.75 4.87 -9.48
N PRO A 108 26.75 5.17 -8.64
CA PRO A 108 26.55 5.32 -7.21
C PRO A 108 25.69 6.52 -6.80
N THR A 109 25.43 7.45 -7.71
CA THR A 109 24.60 8.65 -7.50
C THR A 109 23.25 8.58 -8.19
N GLU A 110 22.98 7.54 -8.99
CA GLU A 110 21.74 7.37 -9.75
C GLU A 110 20.75 6.46 -8.98
N TYR A 111 20.40 6.92 -7.79
CA TYR A 111 19.31 6.34 -7.01
C TYR A 111 18.47 7.46 -6.37
N THR A 112 17.23 7.17 -6.04
CA THR A 112 16.41 8.01 -5.16
C THR A 112 15.88 7.19 -4.00
N GLN A 113 15.74 7.82 -2.84
CA GLN A 113 15.23 7.17 -1.64
C GLN A 113 14.18 8.07 -0.97
N TYR A 114 13.05 7.49 -0.57
CA TYR A 114 12.05 8.15 0.26
C TYR A 114 11.84 7.31 1.53
N PRO A 115 12.04 7.87 2.73
CA PRO A 115 11.92 7.10 3.96
C PRO A 115 10.47 6.90 4.37
N THR A 116 10.24 5.88 5.17
CA THR A 116 9.02 5.71 5.96
C THR A 116 9.25 6.30 7.35
N TRP A 117 8.20 6.38 8.16
CA TRP A 117 8.29 6.91 9.51
C TRP A 117 9.17 6.05 10.42
N GLY A 118 9.98 6.68 11.27
CA GLY A 118 10.64 5.97 12.36
C GLY A 118 9.69 5.69 13.53
N PRO A 119 10.14 4.97 14.57
CA PRO A 119 9.43 4.89 15.84
C PRO A 119 9.19 6.30 16.42
N PRO A 120 8.05 6.53 17.10
CA PRO A 120 7.08 5.54 17.59
C PRO A 120 5.93 5.23 16.61
N ILE A 121 5.87 5.87 15.44
CA ILE A 121 4.76 5.71 14.50
C ILE A 121 5.00 4.51 13.57
N GLY A 122 6.18 4.45 12.95
CA GLY A 122 6.64 3.32 12.14
C GLY A 122 7.75 2.51 12.82
N PRO A 123 8.64 1.83 12.07
CA PRO A 123 8.66 1.72 10.61
C PRO A 123 7.49 0.96 10.01
N ASP A 124 7.31 1.14 8.70
CA ASP A 124 6.40 0.36 7.87
C ASP A 124 6.86 -1.11 7.82
N SER A 125 6.06 -1.98 7.20
CA SER A 125 6.32 -3.41 7.15
C SER A 125 6.35 -3.96 5.73
N HIS A 126 7.10 -5.04 5.55
CA HIS A 126 6.89 -6.02 4.50
C HIS A 126 6.03 -7.15 5.07
N PHE A 127 4.73 -7.11 4.84
CA PHE A 127 3.78 -8.10 5.29
C PHE A 127 4.08 -9.47 4.69
N PHE A 128 4.34 -10.44 5.55
CA PHE A 128 4.29 -11.84 5.17
C PHE A 128 2.82 -12.28 5.14
N ARG A 129 2.18 -12.08 3.97
CA ARG A 129 0.72 -12.08 3.83
C ARG A 129 0.00 -13.34 4.30
N GLN A 130 0.65 -14.49 4.26
CA GLN A 130 0.05 -15.72 4.74
C GLN A 130 -0.26 -15.70 6.24
N ASP A 131 0.57 -15.03 7.04
CA ASP A 131 0.39 -14.86 8.47
C ASP A 131 -0.59 -13.71 8.75
N VAL A 132 -0.41 -12.59 8.05
CA VAL A 132 -1.22 -11.37 8.24
C VAL A 132 -2.68 -11.61 7.88
N ASP A 133 -2.96 -12.25 6.74
CA ASP A 133 -4.33 -12.55 6.33
C ASP A 133 -4.96 -13.57 7.29
N ALA A 134 -4.21 -14.61 7.70
CA ALA A 134 -4.69 -15.60 8.66
C ALA A 134 -5.02 -14.95 10.02
N TYR A 135 -4.17 -14.04 10.51
CA TYR A 135 -4.42 -13.30 11.73
C TYR A 135 -5.72 -12.50 11.66
N MET A 136 -5.90 -11.68 10.61
CA MET A 136 -7.13 -10.88 10.48
C MET A 136 -8.38 -11.74 10.30
N TYR A 137 -8.27 -12.88 9.63
CA TYR A 137 -9.36 -13.85 9.54
C TYR A 137 -9.77 -14.33 10.94
N GLN A 138 -8.80 -14.71 11.79
CA GLN A 138 -9.06 -15.12 13.17
C GLN A 138 -9.60 -13.99 14.05
N VAL A 139 -9.11 -12.75 13.88
CA VAL A 139 -9.65 -11.58 14.58
C VAL A 139 -11.15 -11.42 14.27
N ALA A 140 -11.57 -11.55 13.01
CA ALA A 140 -12.97 -11.47 12.65
C ALA A 140 -13.82 -12.56 13.34
N LEU A 141 -13.31 -13.80 13.38
CA LEU A 141 -13.96 -14.90 14.09
C LEU A 141 -14.09 -14.62 15.60
N SER A 142 -13.08 -14.03 16.23
CA SER A 142 -13.11 -13.69 17.67
C SER A 142 -14.18 -12.65 18.02
N TYR A 143 -14.58 -11.81 17.06
CA TYR A 143 -15.68 -10.85 17.21
C TYR A 143 -17.04 -11.42 16.82
N GLY A 144 -17.12 -12.71 16.48
CA GLY A 144 -18.38 -13.43 16.23
C GLY A 144 -18.75 -13.58 14.76
N ALA A 145 -17.91 -13.14 13.81
CA ALA A 145 -18.08 -13.51 12.41
C ALA A 145 -18.01 -15.04 12.26
N LYS A 146 -18.76 -15.57 11.30
CA LYS A 146 -18.65 -16.97 10.88
C LYS A 146 -17.74 -17.07 9.67
N GLY A 147 -17.05 -18.18 9.53
CA GLY A 147 -16.07 -18.38 8.46
C GLY A 147 -16.17 -19.77 7.87
N LEU A 148 -16.21 -19.83 6.55
CA LEU A 148 -16.09 -21.05 5.75
C LEU A 148 -14.83 -20.92 4.90
N THR A 149 -13.93 -21.89 5.02
CA THR A 149 -12.71 -21.99 4.22
C THR A 149 -12.77 -23.24 3.37
N HIS A 150 -12.05 -23.26 2.25
CA HIS A 150 -12.16 -24.31 1.23
C HIS A 150 -13.57 -24.41 0.66
N THR A 151 -14.27 -23.27 0.59
CA THR A 151 -15.67 -23.19 0.17
C THR A 151 -15.78 -22.17 -0.95
N PRO A 152 -15.60 -22.58 -2.22
CA PRO A 152 -15.88 -21.73 -3.36
C PRO A 152 -17.35 -21.32 -3.42
N VAL A 153 -17.60 -20.05 -3.74
CA VAL A 153 -18.94 -19.57 -4.13
C VAL A 153 -19.12 -19.83 -5.61
N THR A 154 -20.18 -20.56 -5.98
CA THR A 154 -20.44 -21.00 -7.35
C THR A 154 -21.51 -20.16 -8.04
N ASP A 155 -22.46 -19.60 -7.29
CA ASP A 155 -23.46 -18.70 -7.84
C ASP A 155 -23.93 -17.62 -6.85
N VAL A 156 -24.51 -16.55 -7.39
CA VAL A 156 -25.10 -15.44 -6.64
C VAL A 156 -26.41 -15.00 -7.28
N ALA A 157 -27.48 -14.90 -6.50
CA ALA A 157 -28.78 -14.40 -6.95
C ALA A 157 -29.25 -13.22 -6.08
N PHE A 158 -29.71 -12.15 -6.73
CA PHE A 158 -30.24 -10.96 -6.06
C PHE A 158 -31.76 -10.94 -6.12
N GLY A 159 -32.39 -10.76 -4.96
CA GLY A 159 -33.84 -10.54 -4.83
C GLY A 159 -34.14 -9.16 -4.25
N ALA A 160 -35.43 -8.84 -4.16
CA ALA A 160 -35.88 -7.56 -3.60
C ALA A 160 -35.45 -7.40 -2.12
N ASP A 161 -35.46 -8.49 -1.35
CA ASP A 161 -35.26 -8.48 0.10
C ASP A 161 -33.87 -8.94 0.55
N GLY A 162 -33.02 -9.42 -0.36
CA GLY A 162 -31.70 -9.93 -0.01
C GLY A 162 -30.90 -10.47 -1.19
N VAL A 163 -29.80 -11.12 -0.86
CA VAL A 163 -28.91 -11.84 -1.77
C VAL A 163 -28.76 -13.26 -1.29
N THR A 164 -28.72 -14.21 -2.22
CA THR A 164 -28.46 -15.63 -1.97
C THR A 164 -27.16 -16.00 -2.65
N ILE A 165 -26.29 -16.73 -1.97
CA ILE A 165 -25.11 -17.36 -2.56
C ILE A 165 -25.27 -18.87 -2.53
N GLU A 166 -24.78 -19.52 -3.58
CA GLU A 166 -24.55 -20.96 -3.63
C GLU A 166 -23.08 -21.25 -3.41
N THR A 167 -22.80 -22.28 -2.61
CA THR A 167 -21.44 -22.71 -2.32
C THR A 167 -21.22 -24.16 -2.72
N GLU A 168 -19.98 -24.48 -3.07
CA GLU A 168 -19.58 -25.86 -3.28
C GLU A 168 -19.52 -26.60 -1.94
N GLY A 169 -20.39 -27.61 -1.77
CA GLY A 169 -20.40 -28.51 -0.62
C GLY A 169 -21.14 -28.02 0.63
N GLU A 170 -21.29 -26.71 0.84
CA GLU A 170 -21.94 -26.14 2.04
C GLU A 170 -23.39 -25.68 1.80
N GLY A 171 -23.84 -25.65 0.54
CA GLY A 171 -25.22 -25.29 0.16
C GLY A 171 -25.46 -23.78 0.07
N GLU A 172 -26.71 -23.37 0.32
CA GLU A 172 -27.15 -21.97 0.18
C GLU A 172 -27.01 -21.16 1.46
N PHE A 173 -26.66 -19.88 1.31
CA PHE A 173 -26.68 -18.87 2.36
C PHE A 173 -27.31 -17.58 1.86
N THR A 174 -28.04 -16.88 2.74
CA THR A 174 -28.70 -15.61 2.42
C THR A 174 -28.19 -14.46 3.27
N ALA A 175 -28.23 -13.25 2.72
CA ALA A 175 -27.90 -12.02 3.45
C ALA A 175 -28.68 -10.79 2.96
N GLY A 176 -28.62 -9.72 3.75
CA GLY A 176 -29.10 -8.40 3.31
C GLY A 176 -28.18 -7.73 2.29
N TYR A 177 -26.87 -8.01 2.38
CA TYR A 177 -25.82 -7.43 1.53
C TYR A 177 -24.69 -8.42 1.26
N LEU A 178 -24.06 -8.32 0.09
CA LEU A 178 -22.88 -9.10 -0.31
C LEU A 178 -21.69 -8.18 -0.60
N VAL A 179 -20.55 -8.47 0.02
CA VAL A 179 -19.28 -7.81 -0.29
C VAL A 179 -18.36 -8.79 -1.00
N ASP A 180 -17.95 -8.47 -2.22
CA ASP A 180 -16.97 -9.25 -2.95
C ASP A 180 -15.55 -8.69 -2.71
N ALA A 181 -14.75 -9.50 -2.02
CA ALA A 181 -13.34 -9.29 -1.72
C ALA A 181 -12.44 -10.32 -2.44
N GLY A 182 -12.93 -10.98 -3.49
CA GLY A 182 -12.29 -12.07 -4.23
C GLY A 182 -11.13 -11.66 -5.15
N GLY A 183 -10.84 -10.36 -5.25
CA GLY A 183 -9.73 -9.85 -6.05
C GLY A 183 -9.97 -10.00 -7.55
N MET A 184 -8.92 -10.37 -8.30
CA MET A 184 -9.00 -10.55 -9.75
C MET A 184 -10.11 -11.54 -10.17
N ARG A 185 -10.34 -12.59 -9.38
CA ARG A 185 -11.38 -13.60 -9.58
C ARG A 185 -12.67 -13.23 -8.83
N SER A 186 -13.13 -11.99 -9.01
CA SER A 186 -14.36 -11.47 -8.41
C SER A 186 -15.58 -12.18 -9.01
N ILE A 187 -16.33 -12.89 -8.18
CA ILE A 187 -17.56 -13.59 -8.57
C ILE A 187 -18.63 -12.61 -9.04
N LEU A 188 -18.76 -11.45 -8.37
CA LEU A 188 -19.69 -10.41 -8.78
C LEU A 188 -19.23 -9.70 -10.06
N GLY A 189 -17.92 -9.57 -10.25
CA GLY A 189 -17.33 -9.05 -11.48
C GLY A 189 -17.81 -9.81 -12.71
N GLU A 190 -17.86 -11.14 -12.62
CA GLU A 190 -18.32 -12.03 -13.67
C GLU A 190 -19.86 -12.11 -13.71
N LYS A 191 -20.51 -12.39 -12.58
CA LYS A 191 -21.96 -12.64 -12.50
C LYS A 191 -22.81 -11.43 -12.94
N LEU A 192 -22.34 -10.22 -12.65
CA LEU A 192 -23.05 -8.97 -12.98
C LEU A 192 -22.49 -8.29 -14.22
N ASP A 193 -21.62 -8.95 -15.00
CA ASP A 193 -20.99 -8.40 -16.20
C ASP A 193 -20.30 -7.04 -15.93
N LEU A 194 -19.60 -6.93 -14.80
CA LEU A 194 -18.98 -5.66 -14.40
C LEU A 194 -17.61 -5.47 -15.04
N ARG A 195 -16.91 -6.56 -15.39
CA ARG A 195 -15.59 -6.50 -16.00
C ARG A 195 -15.62 -5.81 -17.35
N ILE A 196 -14.73 -4.83 -17.52
CA ILE A 196 -14.54 -4.11 -18.78
C ILE A 196 -13.09 -4.20 -19.21
N ASP A 197 -12.82 -3.89 -20.48
CA ASP A 197 -11.45 -3.64 -20.91
C ASP A 197 -10.89 -2.47 -20.07
N PRO A 198 -9.78 -2.67 -19.34
CA PRO A 198 -9.28 -1.65 -18.43
C PRO A 198 -8.94 -0.36 -19.20
N PRO A 199 -9.61 0.77 -18.89
CA PRO A 199 -9.46 2.04 -19.59
C PRO A 199 -8.19 2.79 -19.14
N TYR A 200 -7.18 2.05 -18.69
CA TYR A 200 -5.98 2.56 -18.05
C TYR A 200 -4.87 2.79 -19.08
N ARG A 201 -4.16 3.91 -18.91
CA ARG A 201 -2.95 4.28 -19.65
C ARG A 201 -1.86 3.24 -19.45
N THR A 202 -1.71 2.74 -18.21
CA THR A 202 -0.72 1.74 -17.85
C THR A 202 -1.00 0.41 -18.55
N LYS A 203 0.01 -0.11 -19.25
CA LYS A 203 0.00 -1.42 -19.88
C LYS A 203 1.22 -2.20 -19.45
N SER A 204 1.14 -2.86 -18.30
CA SER A 204 2.25 -3.63 -17.77
C SER A 204 1.87 -5.09 -17.55
N ARG A 205 2.90 -5.93 -17.51
CA ARG A 205 2.81 -7.33 -17.08
C ARG A 205 3.86 -7.60 -16.01
N THR A 206 3.63 -8.64 -15.21
CA THR A 206 4.49 -8.99 -14.08
C THR A 206 4.90 -10.46 -14.13
N ILE A 207 6.12 -10.74 -13.68
CA ILE A 207 6.62 -12.09 -13.41
C ILE A 207 7.23 -12.09 -12.01
N PHE A 208 6.78 -12.97 -11.11
CA PHE A 208 7.25 -12.95 -9.72
C PHE A 208 7.26 -14.33 -9.05
N SER A 209 8.06 -14.43 -8.00
CA SER A 209 8.08 -15.56 -7.07
C SER A 209 8.63 -15.12 -5.70
N HIS A 210 8.66 -16.05 -4.75
CA HIS A 210 9.46 -15.92 -3.54
C HIS A 210 10.74 -16.71 -3.68
N PHE A 211 11.82 -16.17 -3.14
CA PHE A 211 13.16 -16.71 -3.23
C PHE A 211 13.78 -16.85 -1.85
N THR A 212 14.69 -17.82 -1.71
CA THR A 212 15.74 -17.82 -0.67
C THR A 212 17.06 -17.42 -1.32
N GLY A 213 18.05 -17.03 -0.52
CA GLY A 213 19.42 -16.77 -1.01
C GLY A 213 19.60 -15.47 -1.82
N VAL A 214 18.61 -14.58 -1.79
CA VAL A 214 18.74 -13.21 -2.33
C VAL A 214 19.68 -12.42 -1.43
N ARG A 215 20.73 -11.82 -2.00
CA ARG A 215 21.69 -11.06 -1.20
C ARG A 215 21.12 -9.69 -0.81
N PRO A 216 21.48 -9.15 0.36
CA PRO A 216 21.21 -7.74 0.66
C PRO A 216 21.87 -6.85 -0.40
N PHE A 217 21.13 -5.92 -0.99
CA PHE A 217 21.66 -5.04 -2.05
C PHE A 217 22.82 -4.18 -1.56
N ASP A 218 22.81 -3.85 -0.27
CA ASP A 218 23.90 -3.14 0.41
C ASP A 218 25.26 -3.87 0.34
N GLU A 219 25.30 -5.17 0.05
CA GLU A 219 26.54 -5.94 -0.17
C GLU A 219 27.03 -5.91 -1.62
N VAL A 220 26.15 -5.52 -2.54
CA VAL A 220 26.38 -5.62 -3.99
C VAL A 220 26.68 -4.25 -4.59
N VAL A 221 25.98 -3.22 -4.12
CA VAL A 221 26.13 -1.85 -4.60
C VAL A 221 27.48 -1.23 -4.21
N GLU A 222 27.92 -0.23 -4.96
CA GLU A 222 29.11 0.53 -4.63
C GLU A 222 29.07 1.16 -3.23
N ALA A 223 30.23 1.18 -2.57
CA ALA A 223 30.35 1.73 -1.22
C ALA A 223 29.89 3.19 -1.13
N GLN A 224 30.10 3.99 -2.18
CA GLN A 224 29.64 5.37 -2.24
C GLN A 224 28.11 5.48 -2.17
N ALA A 225 27.36 4.66 -2.93
CA ALA A 225 25.90 4.65 -2.86
C ALA A 225 25.40 4.26 -1.47
N ARG A 226 25.99 3.20 -0.90
CA ARG A 226 25.67 2.73 0.44
C ARG A 226 25.96 3.78 1.52
N GLN A 227 27.05 4.54 1.39
CA GLN A 227 27.40 5.61 2.32
C GLN A 227 26.55 6.87 2.13
N GLY A 228 25.99 7.08 0.93
CA GLY A 228 25.09 8.18 0.62
C GLY A 228 23.67 7.95 1.13
N ALA A 229 23.15 6.72 1.04
CA ALA A 229 21.76 6.41 1.41
C ALA A 229 21.45 6.75 2.89
N VAL A 230 20.25 7.28 3.17
CA VAL A 230 19.86 7.64 4.55
C VAL A 230 19.51 6.41 5.40
N SER A 231 19.13 5.32 4.75
CA SER A 231 18.89 4.03 5.37
C SER A 231 19.32 2.89 4.42
N PRO A 232 19.67 1.70 4.95
CA PRO A 232 20.08 0.57 4.13
C PRO A 232 19.02 0.22 3.07
N PHE A 233 19.47 -0.07 1.85
CA PHE A 233 18.58 -0.44 0.74
C PHE A 233 17.76 -1.69 1.08
N SER A 234 18.39 -2.66 1.73
CA SER A 234 17.80 -3.96 2.09
C SER A 234 16.79 -3.87 3.24
N GLN A 235 16.74 -2.76 3.97
CA GLN A 235 15.70 -2.49 4.97
C GLN A 235 14.50 -1.73 4.41
N GLY A 236 14.33 -1.70 3.09
CA GLY A 236 13.20 -1.08 2.43
C GLY A 236 12.73 -1.88 1.23
N THR A 237 11.73 -1.34 0.54
CA THR A 237 11.31 -1.87 -0.76
C THR A 237 12.26 -1.32 -1.81
N LEU A 238 13.10 -2.19 -2.37
CA LEU A 238 14.05 -1.84 -3.43
C LEU A 238 13.40 -2.01 -4.80
N HIS A 239 13.62 -1.03 -5.68
CA HIS A 239 13.13 -0.98 -7.04
C HIS A 239 14.34 -0.85 -7.97
N HIS A 240 14.61 -1.86 -8.79
CA HIS A 240 15.56 -1.75 -9.89
C HIS A 240 14.81 -1.16 -11.08
N LEU A 241 15.09 0.10 -11.43
CA LEU A 241 14.45 0.80 -12.53
C LEU A 241 15.28 0.67 -13.81
N PHE A 242 14.61 0.55 -14.95
CA PHE A 242 15.23 0.56 -16.27
C PHE A 242 14.22 1.01 -17.33
N GLU A 243 14.69 1.32 -18.53
CA GLU A 243 13.81 1.79 -19.61
C GLU A 243 12.69 0.78 -19.90
N GLY A 244 11.44 1.23 -19.69
CA GLY A 244 10.21 0.45 -19.85
C GLY A 244 10.00 -0.69 -18.83
N GLY A 245 10.62 -0.65 -17.66
CA GLY A 245 10.29 -1.62 -16.62
C GLY A 245 11.01 -1.40 -15.30
N TRP A 246 10.64 -2.24 -14.33
CA TRP A 246 11.24 -2.22 -13.02
C TRP A 246 11.15 -3.59 -12.35
N ALA A 247 11.96 -3.82 -11.31
CA ALA A 247 11.85 -5.02 -10.47
C ALA A 247 11.79 -4.64 -9.00
N TRP A 248 10.93 -5.32 -8.22
CA TRP A 248 10.94 -5.20 -6.77
C TRP A 248 11.82 -6.26 -6.12
N VAL A 249 12.47 -5.88 -5.01
CA VAL A 249 13.07 -6.81 -4.06
C VAL A 249 12.57 -6.44 -2.66
N ILE A 250 11.79 -7.35 -2.06
CA ILE A 250 11.10 -7.17 -0.78
C ILE A 250 11.54 -8.30 0.16
N PRO A 251 12.62 -8.09 0.93
CA PRO A 251 13.10 -9.09 1.88
C PRO A 251 12.21 -9.15 3.14
N PHE A 252 12.03 -10.36 3.64
CA PHE A 252 11.36 -10.63 4.92
C PHE A 252 12.37 -10.88 6.06
N ASP A 253 13.63 -11.11 5.73
CA ASP A 253 14.73 -11.47 6.64
C ASP A 253 15.65 -10.29 6.99
N ASN A 254 15.20 -9.06 6.75
CA ASN A 254 16.01 -7.84 6.79
C ASN A 254 16.10 -7.13 8.15
N TYR A 255 15.87 -7.85 9.24
CA TYR A 255 16.04 -7.34 10.60
C TYR A 255 16.40 -8.45 11.60
N LEU A 256 17.04 -8.03 12.69
CA LEU A 256 17.36 -8.92 13.80
C LEU A 256 16.09 -9.45 14.47
N GLY A 257 15.88 -10.76 14.36
CA GLY A 257 14.72 -11.44 14.95
C GLY A 257 13.71 -11.97 13.93
N SER A 258 13.91 -11.70 12.64
CA SER A 258 13.10 -12.35 11.61
C SER A 258 13.24 -13.88 11.67
N THR A 259 12.11 -14.58 11.54
CA THR A 259 12.08 -16.04 11.41
C THR A 259 12.02 -16.49 9.95
N SER A 260 11.84 -15.55 9.01
CA SER A 260 11.79 -15.83 7.58
C SER A 260 13.20 -15.83 6.98
N ARG A 261 13.36 -16.57 5.87
CA ARG A 261 14.53 -16.53 4.97
C ARG A 261 14.11 -16.16 3.54
N LEU A 262 12.87 -15.71 3.39
CA LEU A 262 12.26 -15.46 2.10
C LEU A 262 12.46 -14.02 1.69
N CYS A 263 12.51 -13.81 0.38
CA CYS A 263 12.46 -12.52 -0.27
C CYS A 263 11.48 -12.60 -1.43
N SER A 264 10.55 -11.65 -1.50
CA SER A 264 9.65 -11.50 -2.63
C SER A 264 10.37 -10.72 -3.72
N VAL A 265 10.43 -11.29 -4.93
CA VAL A 265 11.06 -10.66 -6.09
C VAL A 265 10.15 -10.80 -7.30
N GLY A 266 9.94 -9.68 -7.99
CA GLY A 266 9.15 -9.65 -9.20
C GLY A 266 9.62 -8.57 -10.15
N ILE A 267 9.33 -8.78 -11.43
CA ILE A 267 9.73 -7.92 -12.53
C ILE A 267 8.46 -7.47 -13.24
N ASN A 268 8.30 -6.18 -13.38
CA ASN A 268 7.23 -5.53 -14.10
C ASN A 268 7.78 -4.84 -15.34
N VAL A 269 7.17 -5.08 -16.48
CA VAL A 269 7.60 -4.52 -17.76
C VAL A 269 6.43 -3.96 -18.54
N ASP A 270 6.70 -2.88 -19.26
CA ASP A 270 5.81 -2.31 -20.26
C ASP A 270 5.54 -3.35 -21.36
N LEU A 271 4.26 -3.54 -21.68
CA LEU A 271 3.81 -4.56 -22.63
C LEU A 271 4.16 -4.24 -24.08
N ASP A 272 4.13 -2.96 -24.45
CA ASP A 272 4.38 -2.52 -25.81
C ASP A 272 5.90 -2.62 -26.11
N ARG A 273 6.76 -2.41 -25.10
CA ARG A 273 8.22 -2.56 -25.22
C ARG A 273 8.73 -3.99 -25.00
N TYR A 274 8.18 -4.71 -24.03
CA TYR A 274 8.59 -6.07 -23.68
C TYR A 274 7.39 -7.02 -23.78
N PRO A 275 6.94 -7.36 -25.00
CA PRO A 275 5.81 -8.27 -25.19
C PRO A 275 6.12 -9.66 -24.63
N VAL A 276 5.06 -10.42 -24.36
CA VAL A 276 5.17 -11.80 -23.88
C VAL A 276 5.92 -12.67 -24.91
N GLN A 277 6.99 -13.33 -24.46
CA GLN A 277 7.76 -14.29 -25.24
C GLN A 277 7.19 -15.70 -25.01
N SER A 278 6.29 -16.14 -25.91
CA SER A 278 5.54 -17.40 -25.74
C SER A 278 6.42 -18.66 -25.80
N GLU A 279 7.63 -18.53 -26.34
CA GLU A 279 8.65 -19.56 -26.40
C GLU A 279 9.44 -19.75 -25.09
N LEU A 280 9.39 -18.78 -24.16
CA LEU A 280 10.06 -18.85 -22.87
C LEU A 280 9.10 -19.29 -21.77
N SER A 281 9.61 -20.10 -20.83
CA SER A 281 8.93 -20.27 -19.56
C SER A 281 9.01 -18.97 -18.73
N PRO A 282 8.05 -18.71 -17.82
CA PRO A 282 8.13 -17.57 -16.90
C PRO A 282 9.47 -17.48 -16.15
N GLU A 283 10.03 -18.63 -15.75
CA GLU A 283 11.33 -18.70 -15.09
C GLU A 283 12.47 -18.26 -16.01
N ALA A 284 12.52 -18.79 -17.25
CA ALA A 284 13.56 -18.44 -18.20
C ALA A 284 13.52 -16.95 -18.57
N GLU A 285 12.32 -16.40 -18.74
CA GLU A 285 12.13 -14.97 -18.99
C GLU A 285 12.53 -14.11 -17.78
N PHE A 286 12.16 -14.52 -16.56
CA PHE A 286 12.57 -13.83 -15.34
C PHE A 286 14.10 -13.73 -15.25
N TRP A 287 14.81 -14.85 -15.41
CA TRP A 287 16.27 -14.86 -15.35
C TRP A 287 16.94 -14.14 -16.51
N LYS A 288 16.31 -14.13 -17.70
CA LYS A 288 16.74 -13.28 -18.83
C LYS A 288 16.71 -11.81 -18.43
N HIS A 289 15.64 -11.33 -17.80
CA HIS A 289 15.57 -9.94 -17.33
C HIS A 289 16.56 -9.64 -16.20
N VAL A 290 16.74 -10.55 -15.23
CA VAL A 290 17.75 -10.42 -14.17
C VAL A 290 19.15 -10.25 -14.78
N GLY A 291 19.51 -11.08 -15.76
CA GLY A 291 20.83 -11.11 -16.40
C GLY A 291 21.20 -9.85 -17.18
N ARG A 292 20.23 -8.98 -17.51
CA ARG A 292 20.48 -7.70 -18.21
C ARG A 292 21.25 -6.69 -17.36
N PHE A 293 21.15 -6.79 -16.03
CA PHE A 293 21.61 -5.76 -15.11
C PHE A 293 22.62 -6.34 -14.11
N PRO A 294 23.94 -6.05 -14.24
CA PRO A 294 25.00 -6.63 -13.43
C PRO A 294 24.77 -6.62 -11.91
N ASP A 295 24.28 -5.51 -11.35
CA ASP A 295 24.07 -5.41 -9.90
C ASP A 295 22.83 -6.22 -9.44
N PHE A 296 21.78 -6.29 -10.26
CA PHE A 296 20.62 -7.13 -9.96
C PHE A 296 20.95 -8.63 -10.11
N ALA A 297 21.66 -9.00 -11.17
CA ALA A 297 22.18 -10.36 -11.37
C ALA A 297 23.10 -10.78 -10.22
N ALA A 298 23.98 -9.88 -9.76
CA ALA A 298 24.79 -10.12 -8.58
C ALA A 298 23.90 -10.32 -7.34
N GLN A 299 22.91 -9.47 -7.08
CA GLN A 299 22.01 -9.65 -5.95
C GLN A 299 21.30 -11.02 -5.95
N MET A 300 20.93 -11.50 -7.13
CA MET A 300 20.22 -12.76 -7.34
C MET A 300 21.15 -13.98 -7.51
N ALA A 301 22.47 -13.83 -7.43
CA ALA A 301 23.43 -14.89 -7.79
C ALA A 301 23.30 -16.19 -6.97
N GLY A 302 22.84 -16.10 -5.71
CA GLY A 302 22.56 -17.25 -4.85
C GLY A 302 21.08 -17.58 -4.71
N ALA A 303 20.21 -16.90 -5.46
CA ALA A 303 18.78 -16.96 -5.24
C ALA A 303 18.15 -18.22 -5.84
N SER A 304 17.20 -18.82 -5.13
CA SER A 304 16.42 -19.96 -5.60
C SER A 304 14.95 -19.76 -5.31
N ALA A 305 14.09 -19.94 -6.32
CA ALA A 305 12.65 -19.82 -6.14
C ALA A 305 12.12 -20.95 -5.25
N VAL A 306 11.31 -20.61 -4.25
CA VAL A 306 10.68 -21.58 -3.32
C VAL A 306 9.24 -21.91 -3.70
N ARG A 307 8.75 -21.33 -4.79
CA ARG A 307 7.41 -21.55 -5.33
C ARG A 307 7.42 -21.33 -6.85
N PRO A 308 6.42 -21.87 -7.58
CA PRO A 308 6.28 -21.61 -9.00
C PRO A 308 6.21 -20.11 -9.31
N TYR A 309 6.80 -19.72 -10.44
CA TYR A 309 6.68 -18.38 -10.97
C TYR A 309 5.24 -18.09 -11.39
N THR A 310 4.74 -16.91 -11.04
CA THR A 310 3.48 -16.38 -11.56
C THR A 310 3.80 -15.34 -12.61
N ALA A 311 3.20 -15.45 -13.80
CA ALA A 311 3.33 -14.46 -14.86
C ALA A 311 1.94 -13.98 -15.32
N SER A 312 1.75 -12.66 -15.44
CA SER A 312 0.54 -12.07 -16.01
C SER A 312 0.73 -11.81 -17.51
N ARG A 313 -0.39 -11.77 -18.25
CA ARG A 313 -0.40 -11.26 -19.63
C ARG A 313 -0.53 -9.74 -19.65
N ARG A 314 -1.57 -9.22 -19.01
CA ARG A 314 -1.73 -7.81 -18.65
C ARG A 314 -2.15 -7.80 -17.19
N SER A 315 -1.50 -6.97 -16.39
CA SER A 315 -1.77 -6.90 -14.95
C SER A 315 -3.05 -6.14 -14.66
N GLN A 316 -3.34 -5.11 -15.45
CA GLN A 316 -4.48 -4.23 -15.25
C GLN A 316 -5.80 -4.95 -15.52
N PHE A 317 -6.80 -4.67 -14.69
CA PHE A 317 -8.21 -5.02 -14.92
C PHE A 317 -9.08 -3.94 -14.28
N ALA A 318 -10.33 -3.81 -14.74
CA ALA A 318 -11.27 -2.84 -14.23
C ALA A 318 -12.71 -3.37 -14.21
N SER A 319 -13.51 -2.79 -13.33
CA SER A 319 -14.97 -2.96 -13.32
C SER A 319 -15.66 -1.65 -13.69
N LYS A 320 -16.80 -1.67 -14.41
CA LYS A 320 -17.58 -0.45 -14.69
C LYS A 320 -18.27 0.13 -13.45
N GLN A 321 -18.56 -0.73 -12.47
CA GLN A 321 -19.29 -0.39 -11.25
C GLN A 321 -18.72 -1.19 -10.06
N VAL A 322 -18.76 -0.57 -8.89
CA VAL A 322 -18.22 -1.04 -7.60
C VAL A 322 -19.33 -1.29 -6.61
N VAL A 323 -20.44 -0.55 -6.69
CA VAL A 323 -21.55 -0.65 -5.73
C VAL A 323 -22.87 -0.76 -6.47
N GLY A 324 -23.80 -1.55 -5.95
CA GLY A 324 -25.18 -1.61 -6.38
C GLY A 324 -26.11 -1.94 -5.22
N ASP A 325 -27.37 -2.15 -5.54
CA ASP A 325 -28.35 -2.55 -4.54
C ASP A 325 -27.96 -3.93 -4.01
N ARG A 326 -27.73 -4.00 -2.69
CA ARG A 326 -27.35 -5.24 -1.98
C ARG A 326 -25.98 -5.81 -2.30
N TRP A 327 -25.09 -5.10 -3.01
CA TRP A 327 -23.72 -5.56 -3.21
C TRP A 327 -22.67 -4.46 -3.39
N CYS A 328 -21.42 -4.78 -3.02
CA CYS A 328 -20.26 -4.00 -3.45
C CYS A 328 -19.03 -4.87 -3.71
N LEU A 329 -18.09 -4.34 -4.49
CA LEU A 329 -16.73 -4.84 -4.66
C LEU A 329 -15.79 -4.07 -3.72
N LEU A 330 -14.89 -4.77 -3.04
CA LEU A 330 -13.72 -4.09 -2.45
C LEU A 330 -12.76 -3.62 -3.55
N PRO A 331 -11.88 -2.62 -3.30
CA PRO A 331 -11.07 -2.00 -4.35
C PRO A 331 -10.26 -2.99 -5.17
N HIS A 332 -9.58 -3.95 -4.52
CA HIS A 332 -8.78 -4.98 -5.19
C HIS A 332 -9.62 -6.00 -5.97
N ALA A 333 -10.93 -6.10 -5.70
CA ALA A 333 -11.86 -6.87 -6.51
C ALA A 333 -12.36 -6.06 -7.72
N SER A 334 -12.40 -4.74 -7.62
CA SER A 334 -12.84 -3.84 -8.69
C SER A 334 -11.75 -3.60 -9.74
N ASP A 335 -10.57 -3.14 -9.32
CA ASP A 335 -9.51 -2.74 -10.26
C ASP A 335 -8.11 -3.04 -9.73
N PHE A 336 -7.15 -3.04 -10.65
CA PHE A 336 -5.73 -3.10 -10.35
C PHE A 336 -4.94 -2.33 -11.41
N ILE A 337 -3.90 -1.60 -10.97
CA ILE A 337 -2.98 -0.87 -11.86
C ILE A 337 -1.64 -1.60 -11.91
N ASP A 338 -0.76 -1.37 -10.95
CA ASP A 338 0.60 -1.89 -10.93
C ASP A 338 1.06 -1.96 -9.45
N PRO A 339 1.98 -2.88 -9.09
CA PRO A 339 2.54 -2.91 -7.74
C PRO A 339 3.36 -1.65 -7.36
N LEU A 340 3.78 -0.84 -8.33
CA LEU A 340 4.57 0.36 -8.10
C LEU A 340 3.85 1.31 -7.12
N PHE A 341 4.61 1.84 -6.15
CA PHE A 341 4.12 2.66 -5.02
C PHE A 341 3.19 1.96 -4.02
N SER A 342 2.93 0.65 -4.15
CA SER A 342 2.20 -0.14 -3.17
C SER A 342 0.80 0.38 -2.82
N SER A 343 0.11 0.93 -3.82
CA SER A 343 -1.16 1.63 -3.71
C SER A 343 -2.34 0.79 -3.22
N GLY A 344 -2.44 -0.46 -3.66
CA GLY A 344 -3.65 -1.28 -3.49
C GLY A 344 -4.11 -1.44 -2.04
N LEU A 345 -3.18 -1.60 -1.09
CA LEU A 345 -3.49 -1.67 0.34
C LEU A 345 -3.95 -0.33 0.90
N ALA A 346 -3.33 0.78 0.49
CA ALA A 346 -3.72 2.13 0.92
C ALA A 346 -5.15 2.48 0.47
N VAL A 347 -5.48 2.20 -0.80
CA VAL A 347 -6.85 2.39 -1.32
C VAL A 347 -7.84 1.51 -0.56
N THR A 348 -7.50 0.23 -0.34
CA THR A 348 -8.36 -0.70 0.41
C THR A 348 -8.69 -0.15 1.79
N VAL A 349 -7.68 0.26 2.56
CA VAL A 349 -7.87 0.75 3.93
C VAL A 349 -8.70 2.04 3.98
N MET A 350 -8.48 2.97 3.05
CA MET A 350 -9.30 4.19 2.93
C MET A 350 -10.76 3.89 2.61
N ILE A 351 -11.01 2.92 1.73
CA ILE A 351 -12.37 2.50 1.39
C ILE A 351 -13.03 1.75 2.55
N LEU A 352 -12.29 0.92 3.30
CA LEU A 352 -12.81 0.31 4.53
C LEU A 352 -13.21 1.36 5.58
N ASN A 353 -12.49 2.48 5.66
CA ASN A 353 -12.84 3.59 6.55
C ASN A 353 -14.24 4.15 6.24
N ALA A 354 -14.59 4.26 4.95
CA ALA A 354 -15.91 4.74 4.53
C ALA A 354 -16.98 3.64 4.52
N LEU A 355 -16.62 2.41 4.14
CA LEU A 355 -17.57 1.30 3.95
C LEU A 355 -18.07 0.74 5.29
N GLY A 356 -17.21 0.63 6.31
CA GLY A 356 -17.55 -0.01 7.58
C GLY A 356 -18.78 0.60 8.25
N HIS A 357 -18.77 1.91 8.52
CA HIS A 357 -19.89 2.57 9.19
C HIS A 357 -21.15 2.63 8.30
N ARG A 358 -20.98 2.77 6.97
CA ARG A 358 -22.11 2.75 6.03
C ARG A 358 -22.85 1.41 6.06
N LEU A 359 -22.13 0.29 6.11
CA LEU A 359 -22.73 -1.04 6.23
C LEU A 359 -23.37 -1.26 7.61
N ILE A 360 -22.72 -0.84 8.69
CA ILE A 360 -23.30 -0.89 10.04
C ILE A 360 -24.65 -0.14 10.07
N ASP A 361 -24.69 1.07 9.51
CA ASP A 361 -25.90 1.88 9.44
C ASP A 361 -26.93 1.30 8.46
N ALA A 362 -26.50 0.71 7.34
CA ALA A 362 -27.38 0.06 6.37
C ALA A 362 -28.12 -1.12 7.00
N VAL A 363 -27.42 -1.97 7.76
CA VAL A 363 -28.00 -3.11 8.48
C VAL A 363 -29.01 -2.63 9.52
N ARG A 364 -28.67 -1.61 10.33
CA ARG A 364 -29.56 -1.07 11.37
C ARG A 364 -30.85 -0.49 10.80
N ASN A 365 -30.79 0.11 9.61
CA ASN A 365 -31.92 0.80 8.99
C ASN A 365 -32.58 -0.03 7.86
N ASN A 366 -32.11 -1.25 7.62
CA ASN A 366 -32.49 -2.09 6.47
C ASN A 366 -32.50 -1.31 5.14
N CYS A 367 -31.45 -0.53 4.89
CA CYS A 367 -31.36 0.40 3.77
C CYS A 367 -30.06 0.18 2.99
N PHE A 368 -30.14 -0.66 1.95
CA PHE A 368 -29.01 -1.12 1.15
C PHE A 368 -28.97 -0.53 -0.27
N SER A 369 -29.57 0.65 -0.46
CA SER A 369 -29.63 1.30 -1.77
C SER A 369 -28.25 1.73 -2.26
N THR A 370 -28.08 1.73 -3.57
CA THR A 370 -26.85 2.13 -4.24
C THR A 370 -26.35 3.52 -3.80
N GLU A 371 -27.26 4.49 -3.59
CA GLU A 371 -26.91 5.88 -3.25
C GLU A 371 -26.14 5.98 -1.93
N ARG A 372 -26.45 5.12 -0.95
CA ARG A 372 -25.73 5.07 0.34
C ARG A 372 -24.24 4.79 0.16
N PHE A 373 -23.90 4.03 -0.87
CA PHE A 373 -22.55 3.57 -1.15
C PHE A 373 -21.86 4.33 -2.30
N SER A 374 -22.50 5.38 -2.84
CA SER A 374 -21.95 6.21 -3.93
C SER A 374 -20.53 6.74 -3.67
N TYR A 375 -20.22 7.12 -2.42
CA TYR A 375 -18.86 7.52 -2.02
C TYR A 375 -17.81 6.42 -2.32
N VAL A 376 -18.15 5.15 -2.05
CA VAL A 376 -17.26 4.01 -2.26
C VAL A 376 -16.98 3.83 -3.75
N GLN A 377 -18.01 3.96 -4.60
CA GLN A 377 -17.85 3.96 -6.06
C GLN A 377 -16.90 5.08 -6.52
N GLU A 378 -17.23 6.32 -6.17
CA GLU A 378 -16.53 7.52 -6.65
C GLU A 378 -15.06 7.48 -6.25
N TRP A 379 -14.76 7.30 -4.97
CA TRP A 379 -13.40 7.38 -4.46
C TRP A 379 -12.55 6.15 -4.77
N THR A 380 -13.16 4.98 -5.01
CA THR A 380 -12.43 3.83 -5.57
C THR A 380 -11.94 4.16 -6.98
N LYS A 381 -12.84 4.67 -7.85
CA LYS A 381 -12.48 4.98 -9.25
C LYS A 381 -11.53 6.15 -9.39
N LEU A 382 -11.73 7.23 -8.63
CA LEU A 382 -10.79 8.35 -8.61
C LEU A 382 -9.40 7.94 -8.11
N SER A 383 -9.31 7.05 -7.11
CA SER A 383 -8.02 6.57 -6.62
C SER A 383 -7.27 5.75 -7.67
N PHE A 384 -7.97 4.88 -8.41
CA PHE A 384 -7.33 4.09 -9.47
C PHE A 384 -6.99 4.91 -10.71
N ASP A 385 -7.81 5.88 -11.11
CA ASP A 385 -7.47 6.83 -12.18
C ASP A 385 -6.22 7.65 -11.83
N TYR A 386 -6.12 8.13 -10.60
CA TYR A 386 -4.93 8.83 -10.13
C TYR A 386 -3.70 7.93 -10.18
N TYR A 387 -3.77 6.72 -9.63
CA TYR A 387 -2.63 5.81 -9.62
C TYR A 387 -2.25 5.33 -11.03
N ASP A 388 -3.21 5.20 -11.95
CA ASP A 388 -2.92 4.92 -13.36
C ASP A 388 -2.08 6.03 -13.99
N LYS A 389 -2.47 7.30 -13.80
CA LYS A 389 -1.68 8.46 -14.27
C LYS A 389 -0.31 8.51 -13.60
N LEU A 390 -0.24 8.27 -12.29
CA LEU A 390 1.01 8.27 -11.55
C LEU A 390 1.98 7.18 -12.07
N VAL A 391 1.47 5.97 -12.27
CA VAL A 391 2.26 4.83 -12.71
C VAL A 391 2.65 4.95 -14.18
N SER A 392 1.72 5.27 -15.07
CA SER A 392 2.02 5.44 -16.51
C SER A 392 3.13 6.46 -16.74
N ALA A 393 3.03 7.64 -16.12
CA ALA A 393 4.08 8.65 -16.17
C ALA A 393 5.40 8.19 -15.53
N SER A 394 5.35 7.28 -14.54
CA SER A 394 6.56 6.67 -13.99
C SER A 394 7.28 5.80 -15.02
N TYR A 395 6.55 4.96 -15.76
CA TYR A 395 7.14 4.13 -16.82
C TYR A 395 7.83 4.99 -17.89
N THR A 396 7.19 6.06 -18.36
CA THR A 396 7.80 7.04 -19.27
C THR A 396 9.03 7.69 -18.64
N SER A 397 8.95 8.09 -17.36
CA SER A 397 10.08 8.72 -16.68
C SER A 397 11.30 7.80 -16.50
N PHE A 398 11.15 6.47 -16.65
CA PHE A 398 12.27 5.52 -16.60
C PHE A 398 13.18 5.58 -17.83
N ASP A 399 12.85 6.38 -18.84
CA ASP A 399 13.71 6.62 -20.01
C ASP A 399 15.05 7.28 -19.63
N SER A 400 15.13 7.97 -18.49
CA SER A 400 16.39 8.47 -17.92
C SER A 400 16.32 8.61 -16.40
N PHE A 401 17.48 8.59 -15.73
CA PHE A 401 17.52 8.83 -14.29
C PHE A 401 17.06 10.25 -13.94
N GLU A 402 17.41 11.23 -14.77
CA GLU A 402 17.10 12.65 -14.58
C GLU A 402 15.60 12.91 -14.59
N LEU A 403 14.89 12.32 -15.55
CA LEU A 403 13.44 12.44 -15.66
C LEU A 403 12.74 11.72 -14.51
N TRP A 404 13.17 10.49 -14.18
CA TRP A 404 12.69 9.78 -13.00
C TRP A 404 12.91 10.59 -11.72
N ASN A 405 14.10 11.17 -11.51
CA ASN A 405 14.44 11.93 -10.31
C ASN A 405 13.52 13.15 -10.13
N ALA A 406 13.14 13.81 -11.23
CA ALA A 406 12.15 14.89 -11.20
C ALA A 406 10.74 14.36 -10.86
N TRP A 407 10.29 13.31 -11.55
CA TRP A 407 8.96 12.73 -11.36
C TRP A 407 8.75 12.13 -9.96
N PHE A 408 9.76 11.41 -9.45
CA PHE A 408 9.80 10.88 -8.09
C PHE A 408 9.45 11.94 -7.04
N ARG A 409 9.92 13.18 -7.21
CA ARG A 409 9.68 14.27 -6.25
C ARG A 409 8.20 14.67 -6.19
N VAL A 410 7.48 14.60 -7.30
CA VAL A 410 6.02 14.82 -7.35
C VAL A 410 5.30 13.81 -6.45
N TRP A 411 5.64 12.53 -6.58
CA TRP A 411 5.10 11.47 -5.74
C TRP A 411 5.42 11.68 -4.25
N THR A 412 6.65 12.07 -3.91
CA THR A 412 7.03 12.29 -2.51
C THR A 412 6.25 13.42 -1.83
N ILE A 413 5.91 14.48 -2.59
CA ILE A 413 5.08 15.57 -2.08
C ILE A 413 3.64 15.10 -1.90
N GLY A 414 3.04 14.40 -2.86
CA GLY A 414 1.70 13.81 -2.70
C GLY A 414 1.61 12.91 -1.46
N THR A 415 2.62 12.05 -1.27
CA THR A 415 2.69 11.11 -0.14
C THR A 415 2.73 11.85 1.20
N LEU A 416 3.52 12.92 1.31
CA LEU A 416 3.60 13.72 2.53
C LEU A 416 2.21 14.19 2.99
N TYR A 417 1.44 14.78 2.08
CA TYR A 417 0.14 15.35 2.41
C TYR A 417 -0.93 14.28 2.65
N GLY A 418 -0.99 13.24 1.81
CA GLY A 418 -1.97 12.15 1.98
C GLY A 418 -1.89 11.51 3.37
N VAL A 419 -0.67 11.18 3.81
CA VAL A 419 -0.43 10.59 5.14
C VAL A 419 -0.79 11.56 6.26
N ASN A 420 -0.40 12.82 6.11
CA ASN A 420 -0.56 13.80 7.17
C ASN A 420 -2.05 14.16 7.39
N GLY A 421 -2.86 14.10 6.33
CA GLY A 421 -4.33 14.20 6.44
C GLY A 421 -4.92 13.09 7.32
N GLN A 422 -4.44 11.85 7.14
CA GLN A 422 -4.83 10.73 8.00
C GLN A 422 -4.34 10.89 9.45
N MET A 423 -3.15 11.46 9.63
CA MET A 423 -2.53 11.66 10.94
C MET A 423 -3.29 12.69 11.78
N GLU A 424 -3.76 13.78 11.18
CA GLU A 424 -4.56 14.79 11.89
C GLU A 424 -5.88 14.22 12.44
N ALA A 425 -6.53 13.29 11.72
CA ALA A 425 -7.73 12.61 12.24
C ALA A 425 -7.42 11.77 13.48
N SER A 426 -6.29 11.05 13.49
CA SER A 426 -5.79 10.33 14.67
C SER A 426 -5.48 11.28 15.84
N PHE A 427 -4.85 12.43 15.58
CA PHE A 427 -4.53 13.42 16.62
C PHE A 427 -5.79 14.08 17.21
N ASP A 428 -6.78 14.38 16.36
CA ASP A 428 -8.07 14.89 16.80
C ASP A 428 -8.81 13.87 17.67
N PHE A 429 -8.76 12.59 17.31
CA PHE A 429 -9.28 11.51 18.15
C PHE A 429 -8.54 11.42 19.50
N ASP A 430 -7.21 11.41 19.51
CA ASP A 430 -6.41 11.31 20.75
C ASP A 430 -6.68 12.43 21.76
N ARG A 431 -7.11 13.60 21.27
CA ARG A 431 -7.50 14.74 22.08
C ARG A 431 -8.96 14.68 22.53
N SER A 432 -9.87 14.35 21.62
CA SER A 432 -11.32 14.42 21.85
C SER A 432 -11.92 13.12 22.39
N HIS A 433 -11.27 11.99 22.17
CA HIS A 433 -11.78 10.62 22.30
C HIS A 433 -13.12 10.42 21.56
N ASN A 434 -13.39 11.24 20.54
CA ASN A 434 -14.61 11.20 19.75
C ASN A 434 -14.35 10.60 18.37
N ARG A 435 -14.98 9.46 18.09
CA ARG A 435 -14.83 8.73 16.81
C ARG A 435 -15.34 9.52 15.59
N SER A 436 -16.13 10.57 15.78
CA SER A 436 -16.51 11.47 14.68
C SER A 436 -15.31 12.20 14.06
N ALA A 437 -14.16 12.27 14.75
CA ALA A 437 -12.91 12.83 14.23
C ALA A 437 -12.50 12.20 12.89
N PHE A 438 -12.79 10.90 12.67
CA PHE A 438 -12.45 10.21 11.43
C PHE A 438 -13.37 10.54 10.25
N GLY A 439 -14.52 11.17 10.49
CA GLY A 439 -15.41 11.63 9.42
C GLY A 439 -14.76 12.68 8.52
N VAL A 440 -13.74 13.39 9.02
CA VAL A 440 -12.99 14.39 8.23
C VAL A 440 -12.26 13.76 7.04
N LEU A 441 -11.89 12.48 7.10
CA LEU A 441 -11.23 11.75 6.01
C LEU A 441 -12.15 11.51 4.80
N GLU A 442 -13.44 11.79 4.97
CA GLU A 442 -14.44 11.72 3.92
C GLU A 442 -14.84 13.11 3.41
N CYS A 443 -14.11 14.16 3.83
CA CYS A 443 -14.35 15.55 3.46
C CYS A 443 -13.10 16.18 2.85
N ALA A 444 -13.29 17.11 1.91
CA ALA A 444 -12.19 17.89 1.37
C ALA A 444 -11.46 18.68 2.47
N PRO A 445 -10.12 18.81 2.40
CA PRO A 445 -9.24 18.31 1.35
C PRO A 445 -8.68 16.89 1.59
N TYR A 446 -9.16 16.14 2.58
CA TYR A 446 -8.53 14.89 3.05
C TYR A 446 -9.08 13.62 2.39
N ARG A 447 -9.97 13.76 1.40
CA ARG A 447 -10.48 12.60 0.65
C ARG A 447 -9.40 12.05 -0.27
N GLY A 448 -9.50 10.75 -0.51
CA GLY A 448 -8.58 10.06 -1.39
C GLY A 448 -7.17 9.92 -0.81
N ILE A 449 -6.30 9.45 -1.67
CA ILE A 449 -4.89 9.12 -1.47
C ILE A 449 -4.02 10.31 -1.88
N GLN A 450 -2.77 10.39 -1.42
CA GLN A 450 -1.76 11.33 -1.92
C GLN A 450 -2.18 12.82 -1.90
N GLY A 451 -3.17 13.17 -1.08
CA GLY A 451 -3.71 14.53 -0.96
C GLY A 451 -4.43 15.05 -2.22
N ILE A 452 -4.87 14.16 -3.12
CA ILE A 452 -5.37 14.51 -4.46
C ILE A 452 -6.62 15.40 -4.47
N ASP A 453 -7.38 15.41 -3.36
CA ASP A 453 -8.57 16.26 -3.21
C ASP A 453 -8.22 17.71 -2.79
N ASN A 454 -6.94 17.98 -2.46
CA ASN A 454 -6.48 19.36 -2.33
C ASN A 454 -6.19 19.95 -3.72
N LYS A 455 -6.81 21.08 -4.03
CA LYS A 455 -6.68 21.76 -5.32
C LYS A 455 -5.23 22.05 -5.72
N VAL A 456 -4.39 22.54 -4.80
CA VAL A 456 -3.00 22.92 -5.12
C VAL A 456 -2.14 21.68 -5.39
N ILE A 457 -2.33 20.61 -4.62
CA ILE A 457 -1.65 19.32 -4.84
C ILE A 457 -2.06 18.75 -6.20
N SER A 458 -3.36 18.77 -6.50
CA SER A 458 -3.90 18.32 -7.78
C SER A 458 -3.36 19.14 -8.95
N GLU A 459 -3.33 20.47 -8.87
CA GLU A 459 -2.78 21.34 -9.91
C GLU A 459 -1.28 21.08 -10.14
N MET A 460 -0.50 20.93 -9.08
CA MET A 460 0.93 20.57 -9.16
C MET A 460 1.13 19.23 -9.88
N PHE A 461 0.34 18.21 -9.51
CA PHE A 461 0.38 16.90 -10.15
C PHE A 461 0.03 16.97 -11.63
N HIS A 462 -1.07 17.62 -12.00
CA HIS A 462 -1.51 17.72 -13.40
C HIS A 462 -0.52 18.49 -14.28
N ARG A 463 0.12 19.55 -13.75
CA ARG A 463 1.16 20.28 -14.47
C ARG A 463 2.42 19.42 -14.68
N ALA A 464 2.85 18.68 -13.66
CA ALA A 464 3.98 17.77 -13.81
C ALA A 464 3.67 16.61 -14.76
N LEU A 465 2.44 16.07 -14.71
CA LEU A 465 1.96 15.04 -15.63
C LEU A 465 1.94 15.55 -17.08
N ALA A 466 1.48 16.78 -17.31
CA ALA A 466 1.48 17.38 -18.65
C ALA A 466 2.89 17.46 -19.25
N ALA A 467 3.91 17.75 -18.44
CA ALA A 467 5.30 17.74 -18.91
C ALA A 467 5.78 16.34 -19.32
N ILE A 468 5.33 15.29 -18.63
CA ILE A 468 5.61 13.89 -19.04
C ILE A 468 4.83 13.55 -20.33
N ASP A 469 3.56 13.93 -20.43
CA ASP A 469 2.73 13.68 -21.61
C ASP A 469 3.32 14.43 -22.85
N GLU A 470 3.83 15.66 -22.69
CA GLU A 470 4.51 16.41 -23.76
C GLU A 470 5.84 15.76 -24.20
N TYR A 471 6.60 15.21 -23.24
CA TYR A 471 7.83 14.48 -23.52
C TYR A 471 7.54 13.17 -24.27
N ASP A 472 6.56 12.38 -23.81
CA ASP A 472 6.14 11.12 -24.44
C ASP A 472 5.66 11.35 -25.88
N ALA A 473 4.97 12.47 -26.12
CA ALA A 473 4.53 12.89 -27.45
C ALA A 473 5.68 13.43 -28.35
N GLY A 474 6.91 13.53 -27.84
CA GLY A 474 8.07 14.05 -28.57
C GLY A 474 8.02 15.56 -28.84
N LEU A 475 7.21 16.31 -28.09
CA LEU A 475 7.05 17.77 -28.25
C LEU A 475 8.15 18.55 -27.54
N ILE A 476 8.71 17.98 -26.47
CA ILE A 476 9.81 18.53 -25.69
C ILE A 476 10.84 17.45 -25.39
N ASP A 477 12.08 17.85 -25.11
CA ASP A 477 13.12 16.93 -24.64
C ASP A 477 13.04 16.67 -23.12
N ALA A 478 13.84 15.70 -22.64
CA ALA A 478 13.84 15.31 -21.23
C ALA A 478 14.27 16.45 -20.29
N ALA A 479 15.16 17.35 -20.73
CA ALA A 479 15.65 18.47 -19.93
C ALA A 479 14.57 19.54 -19.78
N GLN A 480 13.81 19.81 -20.84
CA GLN A 480 12.64 20.69 -20.83
C GLN A 480 11.55 20.12 -19.93
N ALA A 481 11.24 18.82 -20.03
CA ALA A 481 10.26 18.16 -19.16
C ALA A 481 10.66 18.23 -17.69
N GLN A 482 11.93 17.94 -17.38
CA GLN A 482 12.50 18.11 -16.05
C GLN A 482 12.31 19.54 -15.52
N GLN A 483 12.65 20.55 -16.33
CA GLN A 483 12.50 21.96 -15.95
C GLN A 483 11.04 22.30 -15.63
N GLN A 484 10.08 21.83 -16.43
CA GLN A 484 8.66 22.05 -16.20
C GLN A 484 8.16 21.36 -14.91
N ILE A 485 8.59 20.12 -14.64
CA ILE A 485 8.25 19.41 -13.40
C ILE A 485 8.78 20.15 -12.17
N TYR A 486 10.05 20.58 -12.20
CA TYR A 486 10.62 21.37 -11.10
C TYR A 486 9.95 22.74 -10.95
N ALA A 487 9.48 23.35 -12.04
CA ALA A 487 8.69 24.59 -11.98
C ALA A 487 7.34 24.35 -11.30
N ALA A 488 6.61 23.29 -11.67
CA ALA A 488 5.35 22.91 -11.02
C ALA A 488 5.54 22.66 -9.51
N LEU A 489 6.59 21.93 -9.13
CA LEU A 489 6.96 21.69 -7.74
C LEU A 489 7.26 23.00 -6.99
N ARG A 490 8.07 23.89 -7.57
CA ARG A 490 8.46 25.17 -6.95
C ARG A 490 7.25 26.09 -6.77
N GLU A 491 6.45 26.24 -7.81
CA GLU A 491 5.30 27.16 -7.84
C GLU A 491 4.13 26.68 -6.98
N SER A 492 4.10 25.40 -6.63
CA SER A 492 3.11 24.88 -5.68
C SER A 492 3.30 25.40 -4.25
N GLU A 493 4.52 25.84 -3.90
CA GLU A 493 4.93 26.23 -2.54
C GLU A 493 4.78 25.11 -1.47
N LEU A 494 4.39 23.90 -1.87
CA LEU A 494 4.11 22.76 -0.98
C LEU A 494 5.38 22.16 -0.34
N ILE A 495 6.56 22.53 -0.82
CA ILE A 495 7.83 21.95 -0.40
C ILE A 495 8.24 22.55 0.96
N PRO A 496 8.52 21.72 1.98
CA PRO A 496 9.16 22.19 3.19
C PRO A 496 10.47 22.90 2.88
N GLY A 497 10.63 24.17 3.28
CA GLY A 497 11.78 25.01 2.86
C GLY A 497 13.16 24.53 3.33
N PHE A 498 13.20 23.50 4.17
CA PHE A 498 14.43 22.85 4.62
C PHE A 498 14.73 21.51 3.92
N TRP A 499 13.85 21.07 3.02
CA TRP A 499 14.11 19.95 2.12
C TRP A 499 14.76 20.48 0.85
N ASN A 500 15.80 19.80 0.39
CA ASN A 500 16.43 20.13 -0.90
C ASN A 500 15.66 19.48 -2.06
N THR A 501 14.32 19.55 -2.04
CA THR A 501 13.47 18.86 -3.02
C THR A 501 13.65 19.40 -4.43
N LEU A 502 14.20 20.60 -4.61
CA LEU A 502 14.52 21.13 -5.94
C LEU A 502 15.98 20.91 -6.35
N ASP A 503 16.81 20.29 -5.50
CA ASP A 503 18.18 19.90 -5.82
C ASP A 503 18.19 18.49 -6.42
N PRO A 504 18.50 18.33 -7.72
CA PRO A 504 18.58 17.01 -8.35
C PRO A 504 19.74 16.15 -7.81
N ALA A 505 20.74 16.74 -7.16
CA ALA A 505 21.87 16.00 -6.59
C ALA A 505 21.55 15.35 -5.23
N ASP A 506 20.46 15.74 -4.57
CA ASP A 506 20.03 15.15 -3.31
C ASP A 506 19.14 13.92 -3.56
N GLN A 507 19.68 12.71 -3.32
CA GLN A 507 18.97 11.45 -3.54
C GLN A 507 17.86 11.17 -2.52
N CYS A 508 17.83 11.89 -1.39
CA CYS A 508 16.80 11.72 -0.35
C CYS A 508 16.45 13.08 0.27
N PRO A 509 15.73 13.96 -0.47
CA PRO A 509 15.55 15.36 -0.07
C PRO A 509 14.85 15.58 1.27
N SER A 510 14.01 14.63 1.67
CA SER A 510 13.29 14.69 2.95
C SER A 510 14.17 14.43 4.17
N GLY A 511 15.37 13.85 3.95
CA GLY A 511 16.13 13.17 4.99
C GLY A 511 15.35 11.98 5.57
N ALA A 512 15.93 11.29 6.55
CA ALA A 512 15.22 10.25 7.31
C ALA A 512 14.06 10.85 8.13
N PHE A 513 12.97 10.10 8.34
CA PHE A 513 11.87 10.51 9.24
C PHE A 513 12.07 9.98 10.66
N THR A 514 13.19 10.36 11.28
CA THR A 514 13.44 10.17 12.71
C THR A 514 12.66 11.19 13.55
N LEU A 515 12.65 11.04 14.87
CA LEU A 515 11.86 11.90 15.77
C LEU A 515 12.15 13.40 15.53
N PHE A 516 13.42 13.79 15.40
CA PHE A 516 13.81 15.20 15.22
C PHE A 516 13.39 15.78 13.87
N SER A 517 13.55 15.03 12.79
CA SER A 517 13.07 15.42 11.46
C SER A 517 11.55 15.51 11.40
N MET A 518 10.85 14.59 12.07
CA MET A 518 9.39 14.66 12.23
C MET A 518 8.97 15.91 13.03
N THR A 519 9.72 16.27 14.08
CA THR A 519 9.50 17.54 14.79
C THR A 519 9.60 18.72 13.83
N ARG A 520 10.66 18.74 13.02
CA ARG A 520 10.93 19.86 12.11
C ARG A 520 9.81 20.02 11.09
N ILE A 521 9.35 18.93 10.47
CA ILE A 521 8.27 19.00 9.46
C ILE A 521 6.92 19.38 10.05
N LEU A 522 6.54 18.82 11.20
CA LEU A 522 5.26 19.17 11.84
C LEU A 522 5.27 20.60 12.40
N THR A 523 6.44 21.10 12.82
CA THR A 523 6.62 22.49 13.26
C THR A 523 6.56 23.45 12.08
N TRP A 524 7.28 23.17 10.99
CA TRP A 524 7.16 23.93 9.75
C TRP A 524 5.72 23.93 9.25
N GLY A 525 5.09 22.76 9.20
CA GLY A 525 3.71 22.59 8.81
C GLY A 525 2.75 23.51 9.57
N LYS A 526 2.90 23.56 10.89
CA LYS A 526 2.00 24.34 11.75
C LYS A 526 2.21 25.86 11.62
N TYR A 527 3.46 26.30 11.48
CA TYR A 527 3.82 27.72 11.64
C TYR A 527 4.32 28.40 10.37
N GLN A 528 4.76 27.65 9.36
CA GLN A 528 5.50 28.16 8.21
C GLN A 528 5.01 27.62 6.86
N SER A 529 4.21 26.55 6.80
CA SER A 529 3.66 26.06 5.52
C SER A 529 2.79 27.12 4.84
N PRO A 530 2.57 27.05 3.52
CA PRO A 530 1.67 28.00 2.84
C PRO A 530 0.27 28.05 3.43
N GLU A 531 -0.40 29.20 3.32
CA GLU A 531 -1.74 29.42 3.92
C GLU A 531 -2.78 28.42 3.39
N HIS A 532 -2.68 28.02 2.12
CA HIS A 532 -3.63 27.11 1.48
C HIS A 532 -3.55 25.65 2.01
N VAL A 533 -2.53 25.30 2.80
CA VAL A 533 -2.42 24.01 3.50
C VAL A 533 -2.27 24.16 5.03
N ARG A 534 -1.89 25.34 5.51
CA ARG A 534 -1.71 25.62 6.94
C ARG A 534 -3.05 25.52 7.66
N GLY A 535 -3.07 24.85 8.81
CA GLY A 535 -4.30 24.62 9.56
C GLY A 535 -5.28 23.65 8.89
N GLN A 536 -4.89 22.99 7.80
CA GLN A 536 -5.58 21.83 7.25
C GLN A 536 -4.79 20.57 7.54
N TYR A 537 -3.68 20.38 6.84
CA TYR A 537 -2.83 19.20 6.98
C TYR A 537 -1.96 19.25 8.24
N PHE A 538 -1.65 20.42 8.80
CA PHE A 538 -0.71 20.55 9.92
C PHE A 538 -1.31 21.34 11.11
N LYS A 539 -2.47 20.91 11.62
CA LYS A 539 -3.19 21.58 12.72
C LYS A 539 -2.53 21.33 14.07
N SER A 540 -2.20 20.07 14.35
CA SER A 540 -1.83 19.65 15.70
C SER A 540 -0.38 19.99 16.04
N GLY A 541 0.51 19.95 15.04
CA GLY A 541 1.95 20.13 15.23
C GLY A 541 2.59 18.92 15.92
N PHE A 542 3.75 19.11 16.56
CA PHE A 542 4.56 17.98 17.06
C PHE A 542 4.14 17.41 18.44
N GLY A 543 3.33 18.13 19.22
CA GLY A 543 2.94 17.72 20.58
C GLY A 543 2.42 16.27 20.72
N PRO A 544 1.50 15.82 19.85
CA PRO A 544 1.01 14.43 19.87
C PRO A 544 2.11 13.38 19.65
N VAL A 545 3.10 13.66 18.80
CA VAL A 545 4.21 12.73 18.54
C VAL A 545 5.09 12.55 19.78
N ILE A 546 5.30 13.60 20.58
CA ILE A 546 6.01 13.49 21.87
C ILE A 546 5.25 12.58 22.83
N LYS A 547 3.92 12.73 22.91
CA LYS A 547 3.07 11.89 23.77
C LYS A 547 3.21 10.42 23.37
N GLU A 548 3.21 10.13 22.07
CA GLU A 548 3.37 8.78 21.55
C GLU A 548 4.79 8.24 21.79
N ALA A 549 5.82 9.07 21.65
CA ALA A 549 7.20 8.71 21.95
C ALA A 549 7.38 8.34 23.43
N ALA A 550 6.74 9.08 24.34
CA ALA A 550 6.75 8.79 25.77
C ALA A 550 6.06 7.45 26.10
N LYS A 551 4.90 7.17 25.49
CA LYS A 551 4.21 5.86 25.64
C LYS A 551 5.07 4.72 25.12
N PHE A 552 5.63 4.88 23.91
CA PHE A 552 6.47 3.89 23.26
C PHE A 552 7.71 3.57 24.08
N TYR A 553 8.39 4.60 24.62
CA TYR A 553 9.53 4.41 25.52
C TYR A 553 9.14 3.63 26.78
N GLY A 554 8.05 4.04 27.45
CA GLY A 554 7.55 3.36 28.64
C GLY A 554 7.15 1.90 28.41
N GLY A 555 6.60 1.58 27.23
CA GLY A 555 6.28 0.21 26.82
C GLY A 555 7.53 -0.62 26.52
N THR A 556 8.52 -0.04 25.85
CA THR A 556 9.72 -0.77 25.40
C THR A 556 10.67 -1.11 26.56
N VAL A 557 10.80 -0.22 27.55
CA VAL A 557 11.58 -0.50 28.78
C VAL A 557 11.10 -1.76 29.50
N LYS A 558 9.80 -2.08 29.43
CA LYS A 558 9.23 -3.30 30.02
C LYS A 558 9.54 -4.58 29.23
N SER A 559 9.91 -4.46 27.95
CA SER A 559 10.15 -5.60 27.05
C SER A 559 11.60 -6.12 27.07
N GLY A 560 12.55 -5.35 27.61
CA GLY A 560 13.95 -5.75 27.77
C GLY A 560 14.94 -4.69 27.25
N VAL A 561 16.16 -4.69 27.80
CA VAL A 561 17.17 -3.65 27.55
C VAL A 561 17.62 -3.59 26.08
N ARG A 562 17.72 -4.74 25.40
CA ARG A 562 18.14 -4.79 23.98
C ARG A 562 17.12 -4.15 23.05
N ASP A 563 15.85 -4.50 23.22
CA ASP A 563 14.74 -3.94 22.44
C ASP A 563 14.62 -2.42 22.68
N ALA A 564 14.79 -1.98 23.93
CA ALA A 564 14.80 -0.56 24.27
C ALA A 564 15.95 0.18 23.58
N ASN A 565 17.16 -0.40 23.55
CA ASN A 565 18.30 0.22 22.88
C ASN A 565 18.11 0.34 21.36
N HIS A 566 17.55 -0.68 20.71
CA HIS A 566 17.26 -0.62 19.26
C HIS A 566 16.18 0.40 18.95
N ALA A 567 15.12 0.42 19.77
CA ALA A 567 14.03 1.38 19.64
C ALA A 567 14.53 2.83 19.78
N ILE A 568 15.34 3.12 20.80
CA ILE A 568 15.93 4.46 21.02
C ILE A 568 16.86 4.84 19.88
N ARG A 569 17.72 3.93 19.43
CA ARG A 569 18.59 4.14 18.27
C ARG A 569 17.75 4.53 17.05
N ASP A 570 16.70 3.78 16.76
CA ASP A 570 15.87 3.96 15.57
C ASP A 570 15.00 5.22 15.61
N MET A 571 14.73 5.76 16.80
CA MET A 571 14.10 7.08 16.96
C MET A 571 15.03 8.22 16.54
N VAL A 572 16.35 8.01 16.50
CA VAL A 572 17.37 9.05 16.25
C VAL A 572 18.08 8.84 14.92
N THR A 573 18.31 7.60 14.50
CA THR A 573 19.00 7.24 13.25
C THR A 573 18.31 6.10 12.51
N SER A 574 18.22 6.22 11.20
CA SER A 574 17.79 5.15 10.30
C SER A 574 18.94 4.29 9.78
N ARG A 575 20.20 4.68 10.03
CA ARG A 575 21.39 3.90 9.67
C ARG A 575 21.70 2.88 10.76
N ASN A 576 21.77 1.61 10.36
CA ASN A 576 22.13 0.48 11.21
C ASN A 576 22.67 -0.69 10.36
N SER A 577 23.01 -1.80 11.02
CA SER A 577 23.50 -3.03 10.39
C SER A 577 22.62 -4.25 10.69
N ASP A 578 21.34 -4.04 11.04
CA ASP A 578 20.43 -5.13 11.44
C ASP A 578 19.97 -5.96 10.23
N TRP A 579 20.29 -5.53 9.02
CA TRP A 579 20.04 -6.22 7.74
C TRP A 579 21.10 -7.27 7.38
N LYS A 580 22.19 -7.32 8.15
CA LYS A 580 23.30 -8.25 7.92
C LYS A 580 23.04 -9.62 8.50
#